data_AF-A0A923BJ98-F1
#
_entry.id   AF-A0A923BJ98-F1
#
_cell.length_a   1.000
_cell.length_b   1.000
_cell.length_c   1.000
_cell.angle_alpha   90.00
_cell.angle_beta   90.00
_cell.angle_gamma   90.00
#
_symmetry.space_group_name_H-M   'P 1'
#
loop_
_entity.id
_entity.type
_entity.pdbx_description
1 polymer ?
#
loop_
_entity_poly.entity_id
_entity_poly.type
_entity_poly.pdbx_seq_one_letter_code
_entity_poly.pdbx_strand_id
1 'polypeptide(L)'
;MNGNPNSLGQRLLAVEPLSPGSRQQLEQDLSHMFQRELTTTRRSFFGVVAASALVSGGICGALALTEPDLPTLPRIALVVGSLFGLAWAVVAARICWRGALDLKRDARQIAAMVWTFTVLMMTFFLAAGMTADDRLQGLLLIAGGLPFLIGAGVYWLNYRIEQAELNTQEKFLQLELRLAGLGERLGAE
;
A
#
# COMPACT_ATOMS: atom_id res chain seq x y z
N MET A 1 -26.94 -45.28 13.67
CA MET A 1 -26.18 -44.79 12.49
C MET A 1 -25.50 -43.50 12.90
N ASN A 2 -24.18 -43.55 13.11
CA ASN A 2 -23.38 -42.41 13.57
C ASN A 2 -23.06 -41.47 12.39
N GLY A 3 -23.69 -40.30 12.35
CA GLY A 3 -23.41 -39.26 11.36
C GLY A 3 -22.10 -38.54 11.70
N ASN A 4 -21.06 -38.76 10.90
CA ASN A 4 -19.76 -38.12 11.06
C ASN A 4 -19.83 -36.68 10.48
N PRO A 5 -19.69 -35.62 11.31
CA PRO A 5 -19.81 -34.22 10.89
C PRO A 5 -18.72 -33.77 9.91
N ASN A 6 -17.65 -34.55 9.76
CA ASN A 6 -16.57 -34.26 8.81
C ASN A 6 -16.90 -34.62 7.34
N SER A 7 -18.01 -35.34 7.09
CA SER A 7 -18.37 -35.79 5.74
C SER A 7 -18.94 -34.69 4.84
N LEU A 8 -19.67 -33.71 5.41
CA LEU A 8 -20.21 -32.58 4.65
C LEU A 8 -19.13 -31.58 4.24
N GLY A 9 -18.19 -31.28 5.14
CA GLY A 9 -17.06 -30.40 4.85
C GLY A 9 -16.14 -30.97 3.76
N GLN A 10 -15.89 -32.29 3.76
CA GLN A 10 -15.12 -32.96 2.71
C GLN A 10 -15.91 -33.10 1.40
N ARG A 11 -17.23 -33.32 1.46
CA ARG A 11 -18.08 -33.32 0.26
C ARG A 11 -18.20 -31.94 -0.39
N LEU A 12 -18.18 -30.87 0.40
CA LEU A 12 -18.11 -29.48 -0.09
C LEU A 12 -16.74 -29.13 -0.68
N LEU A 13 -15.66 -29.76 -0.20
CA LEU A 13 -14.30 -29.64 -0.75
C LEU A 13 -14.09 -30.50 -2.01
N ALA A 14 -14.92 -31.52 -2.22
CA ALA A 14 -14.84 -32.45 -3.36
C ALA A 14 -15.72 -32.03 -4.56
N VAL A 15 -16.43 -30.90 -4.50
CA VAL A 15 -17.17 -30.37 -5.65
C VAL A 15 -16.17 -29.84 -6.67
N GLU A 16 -16.11 -30.55 -7.80
CA GLU A 16 -15.38 -30.29 -9.05
C GLU A 16 -14.96 -28.82 -9.26
N PRO A 17 -13.71 -28.53 -9.69
CA PRO A 17 -13.30 -27.17 -10.02
C PRO A 17 -14.23 -26.53 -11.05
N LEU A 18 -14.57 -25.26 -10.81
CA LEU A 18 -15.44 -24.41 -11.66
C LEU A 18 -15.18 -24.61 -13.16
N SER A 19 -16.25 -24.55 -13.96
CA SER A 19 -16.15 -24.47 -15.41
C SER A 19 -15.17 -23.35 -15.81
N PRO A 20 -14.25 -23.59 -16.76
CA PRO A 20 -13.19 -22.64 -17.10
C PRO A 20 -13.75 -21.32 -17.65
N GLY A 21 -14.92 -21.33 -18.31
CA GLY A 21 -15.55 -20.12 -18.88
C GLY A 21 -16.05 -19.14 -17.83
N SER A 22 -16.78 -19.62 -16.82
CA SER A 22 -17.30 -18.78 -15.72
C SER A 22 -16.16 -18.20 -14.87
N ARG A 23 -15.05 -18.93 -14.76
CA ARG A 23 -13.84 -18.51 -14.04
C ARG A 23 -13.13 -17.35 -14.73
N GLN A 24 -13.09 -17.37 -16.06
CA GLN A 24 -12.43 -16.35 -16.87
C GLN A 24 -13.20 -15.02 -16.86
N GLN A 25 -14.54 -15.10 -16.91
CA GLN A 25 -15.42 -13.94 -16.78
C GLN A 25 -15.32 -13.31 -15.39
N LEU A 26 -15.18 -14.14 -14.35
CA LEU A 26 -14.95 -13.69 -12.98
C LEU A 26 -13.60 -13.00 -12.81
N GLU A 27 -12.53 -13.57 -13.38
CA GLU A 27 -11.21 -12.93 -13.37
C GLU A 27 -11.24 -11.59 -14.09
N GLN A 28 -12.01 -11.47 -15.17
CA GLN A 28 -12.22 -10.21 -15.87
C GLN A 28 -12.98 -9.19 -15.02
N ASP A 29 -14.12 -9.53 -14.43
CA ASP A 29 -14.90 -8.62 -13.59
C ASP A 29 -14.14 -8.19 -12.32
N LEU A 30 -13.43 -9.12 -11.69
CA LEU A 30 -12.54 -8.82 -10.57
C LEU A 30 -11.40 -7.90 -11.03
N SER A 31 -10.73 -8.21 -12.15
CA SER A 31 -9.65 -7.36 -12.66
C SER A 31 -10.14 -5.94 -12.97
N HIS A 32 -11.37 -5.79 -13.45
CA HIS A 32 -11.98 -4.49 -13.75
C HIS A 32 -12.37 -3.72 -12.48
N MET A 33 -12.75 -4.41 -11.40
CA MET A 33 -12.96 -3.79 -10.07
C MET A 33 -11.64 -3.40 -9.39
N PHE A 34 -10.56 -4.17 -9.58
CA PHE A 34 -9.27 -3.96 -8.92
C PHE A 34 -8.33 -3.02 -9.68
N GLN A 35 -8.46 -2.92 -10.99
CA GLN A 35 -7.72 -1.96 -11.82
C GLN A 35 -8.55 -0.70 -11.95
N ARG A 36 -8.33 0.27 -11.06
CA ARG A 36 -8.81 1.62 -11.33
C ARG A 36 -7.91 2.24 -12.39
N GLU A 37 -8.45 2.45 -13.57
CA GLU A 37 -7.84 3.30 -14.57
C GLU A 37 -7.58 4.68 -13.93
N LEU A 38 -6.34 5.17 -14.06
CA LEU A 38 -5.99 6.46 -13.53
C LEU A 38 -6.62 7.52 -14.43
N THR A 39 -7.67 8.17 -13.93
CA THR A 39 -8.17 9.41 -14.52
C THR A 39 -7.00 10.37 -14.75
N THR A 40 -7.02 11.11 -15.86
CA THR A 40 -5.93 12.01 -16.29
C THR A 40 -5.48 12.95 -15.16
N THR A 41 -6.41 13.39 -14.31
CA THR A 41 -6.16 14.20 -13.11
C THR A 41 -5.33 13.50 -12.03
N ARG A 42 -5.57 12.21 -11.79
CA ARG A 42 -4.75 11.43 -10.84
C ARG A 42 -3.35 11.16 -11.42
N ARG A 43 -3.26 10.92 -12.73
CA ARG A 43 -1.98 10.72 -13.41
C ARG A 43 -1.10 11.97 -13.35
N SER A 44 -1.67 13.16 -13.54
CA SER A 44 -0.93 14.42 -13.37
C SER A 44 -0.53 14.66 -11.92
N PHE A 45 -1.40 14.35 -10.95
CA PHE A 45 -1.06 14.43 -9.52
C PHE A 45 0.16 13.55 -9.18
N PHE A 46 0.18 12.28 -9.58
CA PHE A 46 1.33 11.40 -9.37
C PHE A 46 2.59 11.89 -10.10
N GLY A 47 2.44 12.47 -11.30
CA GLY A 47 3.55 13.10 -12.01
C GLY A 47 4.14 14.30 -11.27
N VAL A 48 3.30 15.16 -10.69
CA VAL A 48 3.73 16.30 -9.85
C VAL A 48 4.43 15.80 -8.59
N VAL A 49 3.89 14.76 -7.94
CA VAL A 49 4.51 14.14 -6.76
C VAL A 49 5.87 13.50 -7.12
N ALA A 50 5.99 12.86 -8.29
CA ALA A 50 7.26 12.31 -8.75
C ALA A 50 8.29 13.41 -8.99
N ALA A 51 7.89 14.50 -9.66
CA ALA A 51 8.76 15.62 -9.94
C ALA A 51 9.22 16.32 -8.64
N SER A 52 8.30 16.54 -7.69
CA SER A 52 8.65 17.15 -6.41
C SER A 52 9.55 16.25 -5.55
N ALA A 53 9.35 14.93 -5.59
CA ALA A 53 10.22 13.96 -4.93
C ALA A 53 11.64 13.95 -5.54
N LEU A 54 11.76 14.05 -6.86
CA LEU A 54 13.06 14.16 -7.55
C LEU A 54 13.77 15.47 -7.21
N VAL A 55 13.07 16.59 -7.25
CA VAL A 55 13.65 17.90 -6.91
C VAL A 55 14.11 17.89 -5.45
N SER A 56 13.25 17.48 -4.52
CA SER A 56 13.60 17.40 -3.10
C SER A 56 14.75 16.42 -2.83
N GLY A 57 14.72 15.23 -3.43
CA GLY A 57 15.77 14.22 -3.28
C GLY A 57 17.10 14.65 -3.90
N GLY A 58 17.07 15.39 -5.00
CA GLY A 58 18.22 16.00 -5.65
C GLY A 58 18.82 17.12 -4.81
N ILE A 59 18.01 18.00 -4.22
CA ILE A 59 18.47 19.04 -3.29
C ILE A 59 19.12 18.40 -2.07
N CYS A 60 18.48 17.40 -1.45
CA CYS A 60 19.06 16.69 -0.31
C CYS A 60 20.38 15.99 -0.66
N GLY A 61 20.46 15.35 -1.82
CA GLY A 61 21.68 14.72 -2.31
C GLY A 61 22.80 15.72 -2.61
N ALA A 62 22.46 16.86 -3.21
CA ALA A 62 23.40 17.94 -3.48
C ALA A 62 23.96 18.51 -2.17
N LEU A 63 23.10 18.84 -1.21
CA LEU A 63 23.52 19.34 0.11
C LEU A 63 24.42 18.35 0.86
N ALA A 64 24.13 17.05 0.77
CA ALA A 64 24.96 16.00 1.37
C ALA A 64 26.38 15.91 0.77
N LEU A 65 26.57 16.40 -0.46
CA LEU A 65 27.85 16.41 -1.17
C LEU A 65 28.59 17.75 -1.03
N THR A 66 27.86 18.87 -1.00
CA THR A 66 28.45 20.22 -1.00
C THR A 66 28.86 20.70 0.38
N GLU A 67 28.26 20.17 1.45
CA GLU A 67 28.53 20.58 2.84
C GLU A 67 29.16 19.43 3.65
N PRO A 68 30.48 19.20 3.50
CA PRO A 68 31.17 18.12 4.22
C PRO A 68 31.30 18.36 5.73
N ASP A 69 31.11 19.60 6.19
CA ASP A 69 31.20 20.00 7.61
C ASP A 69 29.93 19.73 8.42
N LEU A 70 28.88 19.15 7.80
CA LEU A 70 27.67 18.79 8.53
C LEU A 70 27.94 17.67 9.54
N PRO A 71 27.34 17.74 10.76
CA PRO A 71 27.40 16.65 11.71
C PRO A 71 26.92 15.33 11.09
N THR A 72 27.43 14.20 11.58
CA THR A 72 27.16 12.87 11.00
C THR A 72 25.66 12.54 10.92
N LEU A 73 24.87 13.00 11.88
CA LEU A 73 23.43 12.73 11.99
C LEU A 73 22.60 13.37 10.86
N PRO A 74 22.67 14.70 10.60
CA PRO A 74 21.99 15.31 9.46
C PRO A 74 22.52 14.80 8.10
N ARG A 75 23.80 14.45 7.99
CA ARG A 75 24.34 13.86 6.76
C ARG A 75 23.69 12.51 6.43
N ILE A 76 23.53 11.63 7.43
CA ILE A 76 22.82 10.36 7.26
C ILE A 76 21.35 10.62 6.89
N ALA A 77 20.70 11.61 7.53
CA ALA A 77 19.34 12.00 7.20
C ALA A 77 19.18 12.43 5.74
N LEU A 78 20.10 13.24 5.22
CA LEU A 78 20.07 13.71 3.83
C LEU A 78 20.29 12.57 2.83
N VAL A 79 21.25 11.67 3.09
CA VAL A 79 21.50 10.50 2.22
C VAL A 79 20.28 9.57 2.20
N VAL A 80 19.73 9.25 3.37
CA VAL A 80 18.55 8.39 3.46
C VAL A 80 17.34 9.07 2.82
N GLY A 81 17.14 10.37 3.05
CA GLY A 81 16.08 11.16 2.42
C GLY A 81 16.19 11.19 0.90
N SER A 82 17.42 11.32 0.35
CA SER A 82 17.68 11.27 -1.09
C SER A 82 17.31 9.91 -1.69
N LEU A 83 17.74 8.81 -1.06
CA LEU A 83 17.36 7.46 -1.47
C LEU A 83 15.85 7.25 -1.43
N PHE A 84 15.19 7.79 -0.40
CA PHE A 84 13.74 7.69 -0.24
C PHE A 84 12.99 8.50 -1.32
N GLY A 85 13.45 9.70 -1.63
CA GLY A 85 12.93 10.52 -2.72
C GLY A 85 13.06 9.83 -4.07
N LEU A 86 14.20 9.18 -4.32
CA LEU A 86 14.45 8.43 -5.56
C LEU A 86 13.56 7.18 -5.64
N ALA A 87 13.36 6.46 -4.53
CA ALA A 87 12.42 5.34 -4.48
C ALA A 87 10.98 5.79 -4.79
N TRP A 88 10.53 6.92 -4.23
CA TRP A 88 9.22 7.50 -4.54
C TRP A 88 9.09 7.90 -6.00
N ALA A 89 10.12 8.53 -6.57
CA ALA A 89 10.14 8.91 -7.97
C ALA A 89 10.02 7.69 -8.88
N VAL A 90 10.72 6.60 -8.59
CA VAL A 90 10.63 5.34 -9.35
C VAL A 90 9.23 4.73 -9.27
N VAL A 91 8.64 4.67 -8.07
CA VAL A 91 7.28 4.12 -7.90
C VAL A 91 6.24 4.99 -8.60
N ALA A 92 6.29 6.30 -8.43
CA ALA A 92 5.37 7.22 -9.08
C ALA A 92 5.54 7.23 -10.60
N ALA A 93 6.77 7.22 -11.12
CA ALA A 93 7.04 7.10 -12.55
C ALA A 93 6.50 5.78 -13.11
N ARG A 94 6.70 4.66 -12.39
CA ARG A 94 6.19 3.34 -12.81
C ARG A 94 4.66 3.30 -12.87
N ILE A 95 3.97 3.92 -11.89
CA ILE A 95 2.51 4.06 -11.88
C ILE A 95 2.05 4.92 -13.07
N CYS A 96 2.69 6.07 -13.29
CA CYS A 96 2.41 6.95 -14.43
C CYS A 96 2.65 6.30 -15.79
N TRP A 97 3.63 5.40 -15.90
CA TRP A 97 3.96 4.70 -17.14
C TRP A 97 2.99 3.56 -17.43
N ARG A 98 2.54 2.86 -16.38
CA ARG A 98 1.53 1.80 -16.49
C ARG A 98 0.13 2.32 -16.78
N GLY A 99 -0.21 3.54 -16.34
CA GLY A 99 -1.53 4.15 -16.60
C GLY A 99 -2.71 3.52 -15.86
N ALA A 100 -2.50 2.39 -15.18
CA ALA A 100 -3.47 1.72 -14.32
C ALA A 100 -2.85 1.52 -12.93
N LEU A 101 -3.67 1.67 -11.89
CA LEU A 101 -3.27 1.46 -10.50
C LEU A 101 -3.85 0.12 -10.04
N ASP A 102 -2.97 -0.85 -9.73
CA ASP A 102 -3.38 -2.12 -9.14
C ASP A 102 -3.59 -1.88 -7.64
N LEU A 103 -4.86 -1.77 -7.21
CA LEU A 103 -5.18 -1.46 -5.81
C LEU A 103 -4.60 -2.49 -4.83
N LYS A 104 -4.44 -3.76 -5.22
CA LYS A 104 -3.92 -4.79 -4.31
C LYS A 104 -2.41 -4.68 -4.16
N ARG A 105 -1.69 -4.46 -5.27
CA ARG A 105 -0.22 -4.47 -5.27
C ARG A 105 0.37 -3.10 -5.00
N ASP A 106 -0.11 -2.07 -5.70
CA ASP A 106 0.47 -0.73 -5.66
C ASP A 106 0.08 -0.01 -4.36
N ALA A 107 -1.17 -0.18 -3.87
CA ALA A 107 -1.55 0.42 -2.59
C ALA A 107 -0.79 -0.20 -1.41
N ARG A 108 -0.46 -1.50 -1.46
CA ARG A 108 0.41 -2.14 -0.47
C ARG A 108 1.80 -1.52 -0.45
N GLN A 109 2.40 -1.32 -1.62
CA GLN A 109 3.73 -0.73 -1.74
C GLN A 109 3.72 0.73 -1.27
N ILE A 110 2.72 1.52 -1.68
CA ILE A 110 2.56 2.92 -1.26
C ILE A 110 2.36 3.00 0.26
N ALA A 111 1.46 2.20 0.84
CA ALA A 111 1.23 2.17 2.27
C ALA A 111 2.50 1.76 3.05
N ALA A 112 3.25 0.78 2.55
CA ALA A 112 4.50 0.36 3.18
C ALA A 112 5.55 1.47 3.12
N MET A 113 5.69 2.15 1.97
CA MET A 113 6.61 3.28 1.84
C MET A 113 6.22 4.45 2.73
N VAL A 114 4.95 4.85 2.77
CA VAL A 114 4.47 5.91 3.66
C VAL A 114 4.78 5.55 5.12
N TRP A 115 4.46 4.32 5.53
CA TRP A 115 4.74 3.88 6.89
C TRP A 115 6.24 3.89 7.24
N THR A 116 7.07 3.30 6.38
CA THR A 116 8.53 3.28 6.58
C THR A 116 9.10 4.69 6.62
N PHE A 117 8.66 5.58 5.74
CA PHE A 117 9.07 6.98 5.73
C PHE A 117 8.76 7.67 7.05
N THR A 118 7.52 7.52 7.53
CA THR A 118 7.07 8.18 8.75
C THR A 118 7.81 7.65 9.99
N VAL A 119 8.02 6.34 10.11
CA VAL A 119 8.80 5.75 11.21
C VAL A 119 10.24 6.26 11.18
N LEU A 120 10.83 6.31 9.99
CA LEU A 120 12.18 6.81 9.80
C LEU A 120 12.29 8.30 10.16
N MET A 121 11.36 9.13 9.71
CA MET A 121 11.31 10.55 10.06
C MET A 121 11.11 10.79 11.54
N MET A 122 10.22 10.03 12.18
CA MET A 122 10.04 10.10 13.63
C MET A 122 11.31 9.71 14.39
N THR A 123 12.03 8.71 13.89
CA THR A 123 13.34 8.31 14.45
C THR A 123 14.34 9.45 14.36
N PHE A 124 14.37 10.17 13.23
CA PHE A 124 15.21 11.36 13.07
C PHE A 124 14.80 12.50 14.00
N PHE A 125 13.50 12.78 14.16
CA PHE A 125 13.03 13.81 15.08
C PHE A 125 13.34 13.48 16.54
N LEU A 126 13.24 12.21 16.93
CA LEU A 126 13.68 11.75 18.25
C LEU A 126 15.19 11.93 18.44
N ALA A 127 15.99 11.46 17.48
CA ALA A 127 17.45 11.56 17.55
C ALA A 127 17.91 13.03 17.59
N ALA A 128 17.36 13.88 16.72
CA ALA A 128 17.66 15.30 16.67
C ALA A 128 17.17 16.04 17.93
N GLY A 129 15.99 15.70 18.44
CA GLY A 129 15.44 16.28 19.66
C GLY A 129 16.22 15.90 20.93
N MET A 130 16.81 14.70 20.97
CA MET A 130 17.71 14.28 22.06
C MET A 130 19.06 15.00 22.03
N THR A 131 19.52 15.41 20.85
CA THR A 131 20.79 16.14 20.67
C THR A 131 20.64 17.66 20.70
N ALA A 132 19.41 18.18 20.84
CA ALA A 132 19.16 19.62 20.85
C ALA A 132 19.63 20.24 22.17
N ASP A 133 20.38 21.33 22.09
CA ASP A 133 20.83 22.09 23.26
C ASP A 133 19.66 22.69 24.06
N ASP A 134 18.57 23.01 23.37
CA ASP A 134 17.32 23.49 23.98
C ASP A 134 16.28 22.37 24.07
N ARG A 135 15.90 22.02 25.31
CA ARG A 135 14.85 21.03 25.61
C ARG A 135 13.50 21.41 25.02
N LEU A 136 13.15 22.69 24.92
CA LEU A 136 11.89 23.12 24.33
C LEU A 136 11.86 22.85 22.82
N GLN A 137 12.97 23.12 22.13
CA GLN A 137 13.10 22.86 20.70
C GLN A 137 13.05 21.36 20.39
N GLY A 138 13.72 20.53 21.21
CA GLY A 138 13.63 19.08 21.10
C GLY A 138 12.21 18.54 21.34
N LEU A 139 11.50 19.08 22.34
CA LEU A 139 10.11 18.70 22.61
C LEU A 139 9.18 19.08 21.45
N LEU A 140 9.35 20.27 20.86
CA LEU A 140 8.55 20.73 19.73
C LEU A 140 8.78 19.87 18.48
N LEU A 141 10.01 19.43 18.21
CA LEU A 141 10.32 18.52 17.11
C LEU A 141 9.63 17.16 17.28
N ILE A 142 9.68 16.58 18.48
CA ILE A 142 9.03 15.31 18.80
C ILE A 142 7.50 15.45 18.72
N ALA A 143 6.95 16.52 19.28
CA ALA A 143 5.52 16.83 19.23
C ALA A 143 5.03 17.07 17.79
N GLY A 144 5.86 17.70 16.94
CA GLY A 144 5.56 17.91 15.53
C GLY A 144 5.52 16.62 14.70
N GLY A 145 6.26 15.57 15.11
CA GLY A 145 6.25 14.26 14.45
C GLY A 145 5.03 13.39 14.77
N LEU A 146 4.38 13.62 15.91
CA LEU A 146 3.22 12.85 16.39
C LEU A 146 2.03 12.87 15.41
N PRO A 147 1.58 14.04 14.90
CA PRO A 147 0.53 14.10 13.88
C PRO A 147 0.86 13.30 12.62
N PHE A 148 2.13 13.30 12.18
CA PHE A 148 2.56 12.51 11.03
C PHE A 148 2.46 11.00 11.31
N LEU A 149 2.90 10.56 12.50
CA LEU A 149 2.81 9.16 12.92
C LEU A 149 1.36 8.69 13.01
N ILE A 150 0.48 9.50 13.59
CA ILE A 150 -0.96 9.21 13.67
C ILE A 150 -1.55 9.15 12.27
N GLY A 151 -1.27 10.14 11.41
CA GLY A 151 -1.76 10.17 10.04
C GLY A 151 -1.33 8.95 9.23
N ALA A 152 -0.07 8.54 9.32
CA ALA A 152 0.43 7.34 8.66
C ALA A 152 -0.20 6.06 9.22
N GLY A 153 -0.42 5.99 10.54
CA GLY A 153 -1.11 4.87 11.18
C GLY A 153 -2.56 4.74 10.75
N VAL A 154 -3.29 5.85 10.70
CA VAL A 154 -4.66 5.90 10.19
C VAL A 154 -4.71 5.50 8.71
N TYR A 155 -3.80 6.02 7.89
CA TYR A 155 -3.71 5.64 6.48
C TYR A 155 -3.44 4.13 6.30
N TRP A 156 -2.50 3.57 7.06
CA TRP A 156 -2.21 2.14 7.06
C TRP A 156 -3.40 1.30 7.51
N LEU A 157 -4.13 1.75 8.52
CA LEU A 157 -5.34 1.08 9.01
C LEU A 157 -6.44 1.11 7.95
N ASN A 158 -6.70 2.26 7.34
CA ASN A 158 -7.67 2.39 6.24
C ASN A 158 -7.29 1.48 5.07
N TYR A 159 -6.01 1.41 4.70
CA TYR A 159 -5.52 0.47 3.70
C TYR A 159 -5.81 -0.99 4.09
N ARG A 160 -5.61 -1.36 5.36
CA ARG A 160 -5.93 -2.72 5.84
C ARG A 160 -7.42 -3.03 5.81
N ILE A 161 -8.26 -2.05 6.11
CA ILE A 161 -9.72 -2.17 6.02
C ILE A 161 -10.13 -2.35 4.57
N GLU A 162 -9.67 -1.48 3.67
CA GLU A 162 -9.95 -1.57 2.23
C GLU A 162 -9.47 -2.93 1.67
N GLN A 163 -8.29 -3.41 2.07
CA GLN A 163 -7.80 -4.73 1.68
C GLN A 163 -8.66 -5.88 2.24
N ALA A 164 -9.21 -5.74 3.45
CA ALA A 164 -10.09 -6.74 4.05
C ALA A 164 -11.48 -6.75 3.38
N GLU A 165 -12.02 -5.58 3.03
CA GLU A 165 -13.25 -5.44 2.27
C GLU A 165 -13.11 -6.11 0.90
N LEU A 166 -12.02 -5.83 0.19
CA LEU A 166 -11.72 -6.44 -1.10
C LEU A 166 -11.64 -7.97 -1.02
N ASN A 167 -11.02 -8.51 0.04
CA ASN A 167 -10.94 -9.95 0.26
C ASN A 167 -12.30 -10.56 0.64
N THR A 168 -13.15 -9.80 1.33
CA THR A 168 -14.50 -10.24 1.71
C THR A 168 -15.43 -10.26 0.49
N GLN A 169 -15.36 -9.23 -0.36
CA GLN A 169 -16.09 -9.21 -1.64
C GLN A 169 -15.66 -10.36 -2.55
N GLU A 170 -14.36 -10.64 -2.65
CA GLU A 170 -13.84 -11.78 -3.41
C GLU A 170 -14.42 -13.12 -2.90
N LYS A 171 -14.46 -13.32 -1.58
CA LYS A 171 -15.04 -14.53 -0.98
C LYS A 171 -16.54 -14.63 -1.16
N PHE A 172 -17.27 -13.52 -1.06
CA PHE A 172 -18.71 -13.49 -1.25
C PHE A 172 -19.08 -13.87 -2.68
N LEU A 173 -18.37 -13.32 -3.66
CA LEU A 173 -18.56 -13.63 -5.07
C LEU A 173 -18.24 -15.11 -5.37
N GLN A 174 -17.20 -15.68 -4.76
CA GLN A 174 -16.91 -17.11 -4.84
C GLN A 174 -18.02 -17.98 -4.24
N LEU A 175 -18.70 -17.52 -3.19
CA LEU A 175 -19.82 -18.23 -2.58
C LEU A 175 -21.07 -18.17 -3.45
N GLU A 176 -21.42 -17.01 -4.00
CA GLU A 176 -22.54 -16.87 -4.94
C GLU A 176 -22.38 -17.80 -6.14
N LEU A 177 -21.18 -17.90 -6.70
CA LEU A 177 -20.89 -18.83 -7.79
C LEU A 177 -21.04 -20.29 -7.39
N ARG A 178 -20.56 -20.67 -6.20
CA ARG A 178 -20.74 -22.04 -5.70
C ARG A 178 -22.23 -22.37 -5.53
N LEU A 179 -23.03 -21.42 -5.09
CA LEU A 179 -24.48 -21.58 -4.94
C LEU A 179 -25.18 -21.65 -6.30
N ALA A 180 -24.82 -20.79 -7.26
CA ALA A 180 -25.35 -20.84 -8.61
C ALA A 180 -25.05 -22.18 -9.30
N GLY A 181 -23.80 -22.67 -9.19
CA GLY A 181 -23.41 -23.96 -9.73
C GLY A 181 -24.12 -25.16 -9.06
N LEU A 182 -24.52 -25.04 -7.79
CA LEU A 182 -25.36 -26.05 -7.14
C LEU A 182 -26.83 -25.97 -7.60
N GLY A 183 -27.35 -24.75 -7.79
CA GLY A 183 -28.71 -24.51 -8.28
C GLY A 183 -28.93 -25.04 -9.70
N GLU A 184 -27.98 -24.83 -10.61
CA GLU A 184 -28.03 -25.38 -11.97
C GLU A 184 -28.05 -26.91 -11.98
N ARG A 185 -27.30 -27.55 -11.08
CA ARG A 185 -27.28 -29.03 -10.96
C ARG A 185 -28.60 -29.59 -10.43
N LEU A 186 -29.22 -28.90 -9.47
CA LEU A 186 -30.48 -29.33 -8.87
C LEU A 186 -31.70 -29.07 -9.77
N GLY A 187 -31.62 -28.11 -10.71
CA GLY A 187 -32.70 -27.84 -11.67
C GLY A 187 -32.61 -28.65 -12.97
N ALA A 188 -31.52 -29.39 -13.18
CA ALA A 188 -31.30 -30.23 -14.36
C ALA A 188 -31.63 -31.72 -14.14
N GLU A 189 -31.96 -32.12 -12.91
CA GLU A 189 -32.55 -33.43 -12.54
C GLU A 189 -34.07 -33.32 -12.42
#